data_AF-A0A3D5HIC6-F1
#
_entry.id   AF-A0A3D5HIC6-F1
#
_cell.length_a   1.000
_cell.length_b   1.000
_cell.length_c   1.000
_cell.angle_alpha   90.00
_cell.angle_beta   90.00
_cell.angle_gamma   90.00
#
_symmetry.space_group_name_H-M   'P 1'
#
loop_
_entity.id
_entity.type
_entity.pdbx_description
1 polymer ?
#
loop_
_entity_poly.entity_id
_entity_poly.type
_entity_poly.pdbx_seq_one_letter_code
_entity_poly.pdbx_strand_id
1 'polypeptide(L)'
;MRSVTWVGTRYSKASRVKVACYVALCFVALCLAITEVSAAGRTYKSPKDEEKPEYEICRLKELLREEEGNSCVYSRQSGGREVVIKIDDSVICQAQFRCKKE
;
A
#
# COMPACT_ATOMS: atom_id res chain seq x y z
N MET A 1 31.73 55.61 -64.73
CA MET A 1 32.05 54.17 -64.63
C MET A 1 31.90 53.74 -63.18
N ARG A 2 31.16 52.63 -62.95
CA ARG A 2 30.99 51.93 -61.66
C ARG A 2 32.35 51.30 -61.27
N SER A 3 32.69 50.99 -60.03
CA SER A 3 31.93 50.30 -58.99
C SER A 3 32.62 50.46 -57.64
N VAL A 4 31.86 50.55 -56.55
CA VAL A 4 32.36 50.31 -55.19
C VAL A 4 31.81 48.97 -54.71
N THR A 5 32.71 48.14 -54.21
CA THR A 5 32.47 46.80 -53.67
C THR A 5 31.81 46.89 -52.29
N TRP A 6 30.94 45.93 -51.99
CA TRP A 6 30.62 45.58 -50.60
C TRP A 6 30.65 44.06 -50.45
N VAL A 7 31.69 43.61 -49.75
CA VAL A 7 31.89 42.26 -49.25
C VAL A 7 31.36 42.21 -47.82
N GLY A 8 30.67 41.13 -47.47
CA GLY A 8 30.54 40.71 -46.07
C GLY A 8 29.11 40.71 -45.57
N THR A 9 28.53 39.51 -45.43
CA THR A 9 27.43 39.23 -44.46
C THR A 9 27.00 37.76 -44.44
N ARG A 10 27.48 36.89 -45.33
CA ARG A 10 27.02 35.48 -45.36
C ARG A 10 27.67 34.53 -44.33
N TYR A 11 28.77 34.92 -43.68
CA TYR A 11 29.55 33.99 -42.84
C TYR A 11 29.08 33.87 -41.37
N SER A 12 28.22 34.79 -40.90
CA SER A 12 27.93 34.91 -39.46
C SER A 12 26.77 34.03 -38.96
N LYS A 13 25.78 33.71 -39.82
CA LYS A 13 24.60 32.93 -39.41
C LYS A 13 24.90 31.44 -39.20
N ALA A 14 25.73 30.84 -40.05
CA ALA A 14 26.11 29.42 -39.92
C ALA A 14 26.94 29.13 -38.66
N SER A 15 27.77 30.09 -38.23
CA SER A 15 28.56 29.98 -37.01
C SER A 15 27.68 30.04 -35.74
N ARG A 16 26.68 30.92 -35.72
CA ARG A 16 25.73 31.02 -34.60
C ARG A 16 24.87 29.77 -34.41
N VAL A 17 24.47 29.12 -35.50
CA VAL A 17 23.71 27.85 -35.45
C VAL A 17 24.58 26.72 -34.89
N LYS A 18 25.85 26.63 -35.31
CA LYS A 18 26.78 25.62 -34.78
C LYS A 18 27.03 25.82 -33.28
N VAL A 19 27.26 27.06 -32.85
CA VAL A 19 27.45 27.38 -31.43
C VAL A 19 26.19 27.06 -30.61
N ALA A 20 25.01 27.39 -31.12
CA ALA A 20 23.74 27.04 -30.47
C ALA A 20 23.55 25.51 -30.35
N CYS A 21 23.91 24.74 -31.38
CA CYS A 21 23.88 23.27 -31.34
C CYS A 21 24.86 22.70 -30.31
N TYR A 22 26.09 23.23 -30.20
CA TYR A 22 27.06 22.77 -29.20
C TYR A 22 26.60 23.08 -27.77
N VAL A 23 26.03 24.28 -27.54
CA VAL A 23 25.49 24.64 -26.21
C VAL A 23 24.31 23.75 -25.84
N ALA A 24 23.41 23.46 -26.79
CA ALA A 24 22.30 22.53 -26.57
C ALA A 24 22.79 21.10 -26.28
N LEU A 25 23.79 20.61 -27.02
CA LEU A 25 24.41 19.29 -26.79
C LEU A 25 25.05 19.20 -25.40
N CYS A 26 25.78 20.23 -24.98
CA CYS A 26 26.36 20.29 -23.64
C CYS A 26 25.28 20.28 -22.54
N PHE A 27 24.17 21.00 -22.75
CA PHE A 27 23.07 21.04 -21.78
C PHE A 27 22.41 19.66 -21.62
N VAL A 28 22.18 18.95 -22.73
CA VAL A 28 21.65 17.58 -22.72
C VAL A 28 22.62 16.61 -22.01
N ALA A 29 23.93 16.73 -22.28
CA ALA A 29 24.93 15.91 -21.61
C ALA A 29 24.97 16.16 -20.09
N LEU A 30 24.80 17.42 -19.66
CA LEU A 30 24.75 17.79 -18.24
C LEU A 30 23.52 17.19 -17.54
N CYS A 31 22.36 17.17 -18.20
CA CYS A 31 21.13 16.59 -17.64
C CYS A 31 21.24 15.08 -17.41
N LEU A 32 21.98 14.35 -18.26
CA LEU A 32 22.15 12.90 -18.12
C LEU A 32 23.04 12.52 -16.93
N ALA A 33 23.95 13.41 -16.53
CA ALA A 33 24.88 13.18 -15.42
C ALA A 33 24.25 13.28 -14.01
N ILE A 34 22.98 13.72 -13.89
CA ILE A 34 22.33 13.99 -12.59
C ILE A 34 21.40 12.82 -12.16
N THR A 35 21.49 11.65 -12.80
CA THR A 35 20.50 10.57 -12.61
C THR A 35 20.76 9.60 -11.46
N GLU A 36 21.64 9.92 -10.51
CA GLU A 36 21.84 9.10 -9.31
C GLU A 36 20.83 9.45 -8.19
N VAL A 37 19.57 9.07 -8.40
CA VAL A 37 18.56 9.05 -7.33
C VAL A 37 18.67 7.73 -6.59
N SER A 38 19.44 7.72 -5.50
CA SER A 38 19.47 6.60 -4.56
C SER A 38 18.21 6.64 -3.71
N ALA A 39 17.14 5.99 -4.19
CA ALA A 39 15.96 5.71 -3.38
C ALA A 39 16.36 4.66 -2.33
N ALA A 40 16.65 5.12 -1.12
CA ALA A 40 16.75 4.25 0.06
C ALA A 40 15.35 3.67 0.33
N GLY A 41 15.01 2.61 -0.40
CA GLY A 41 13.81 1.83 -0.18
C GLY A 41 13.87 1.30 1.26
N ARG A 42 13.03 1.84 2.14
CA ARG A 42 12.80 1.22 3.44
C ARG A 42 12.12 -0.10 3.15
N THR A 43 12.90 -1.17 3.13
CA THR A 43 12.36 -2.53 3.03
C THR A 43 11.59 -2.76 4.32
N TYR A 44 10.26 -2.67 4.25
CA TYR A 44 9.38 -3.02 5.36
C TYR A 44 9.70 -4.47 5.73
N LYS A 45 10.24 -4.68 6.93
CA LYS A 45 10.30 -6.02 7.49
C LYS A 45 8.86 -6.46 7.68
N SER A 46 8.44 -7.53 7.00
CA SER A 46 7.17 -8.17 7.35
C SER A 46 7.22 -8.47 8.85
N PRO A 47 6.15 -8.15 9.61
CA PRO A 47 5.98 -8.73 10.92
C PRO A 47 6.19 -10.23 10.75
N LYS A 48 7.01 -10.84 11.62
CA LYS A 48 7.15 -12.30 11.67
C LYS A 48 5.74 -12.88 11.58
N ASP A 49 5.55 -13.91 10.75
CA ASP A 49 4.29 -14.64 10.63
C ASP A 49 3.89 -15.21 11.99
N GLU A 50 3.31 -14.37 12.84
CA GLU A 50 2.52 -14.81 13.96
C GLU A 50 1.29 -15.44 13.34
N GLU A 51 1.15 -16.75 13.55
CA GLU A 51 0.05 -17.56 13.06
C GLU A 51 -1.26 -16.84 13.35
N LYS A 52 -1.85 -16.26 12.30
CA LYS A 52 -2.97 -15.35 12.44
C LYS A 52 -4.14 -16.19 12.96
N PRO A 53 -4.77 -15.82 14.10
CA PRO A 53 -5.81 -16.64 14.68
C PRO A 53 -6.95 -16.79 13.66
N GLU A 54 -7.22 -18.02 13.27
CA GLU A 54 -8.36 -18.36 12.43
C GLU A 54 -9.66 -18.23 13.24
N TYR A 55 -10.70 -17.73 12.59
CA TYR A 55 -12.02 -17.56 13.19
C TYR A 55 -13.04 -18.38 12.42
N GLU A 56 -14.04 -18.88 13.13
CA GLU A 56 -15.18 -19.58 12.56
C GLU A 56 -16.51 -19.03 13.10
N ILE A 57 -17.62 -19.50 12.53
CA ILE A 57 -18.96 -19.11 13.00
C ILE A 57 -19.40 -20.06 14.11
N CYS A 58 -19.69 -19.50 15.28
CA CYS A 58 -20.36 -20.18 16.37
C CYS A 58 -21.85 -19.82 16.33
N ARG A 59 -22.73 -20.84 16.32
CA ARG A 59 -24.19 -20.67 16.30
C ARG A 59 -24.77 -20.99 17.66
N LEU A 60 -25.76 -20.21 18.09
CA LEU A 60 -26.43 -20.44 19.37
C LEU A 60 -27.15 -21.78 19.34
N LYS A 61 -26.87 -22.61 20.34
CA LYS A 61 -27.49 -23.92 20.52
C LYS A 61 -28.56 -23.85 21.60
N GLU A 62 -28.21 -23.29 22.76
CA GLU A 62 -29.08 -23.27 23.93
C GLU A 62 -28.80 -22.07 24.83
N LEU A 63 -29.82 -21.65 25.58
CA LEU A 63 -29.73 -20.66 26.64
C LEU A 63 -30.02 -21.39 27.97
N LEU A 64 -28.99 -21.53 28.80
CA LEU A 64 -29.08 -22.10 30.14
C LEU A 64 -29.40 -20.98 31.13
N ARG A 65 -30.43 -21.18 31.95
CA ARG A 65 -30.79 -20.26 33.05
C ARG A 65 -30.44 -20.95 34.35
N GLU A 66 -29.38 -20.50 35.01
CA GLU A 66 -28.95 -21.02 36.30
C GLU A 66 -29.22 -19.98 37.40
N GLU A 67 -29.25 -20.43 38.66
CA GLU A 67 -29.50 -19.54 39.80
C GLU A 67 -28.40 -18.47 39.98
N GLU A 68 -27.20 -18.74 39.46
CA GLU A 68 -26.05 -17.83 39.49
C GLU A 68 -26.00 -16.87 38.28
N GLY A 69 -26.79 -17.14 37.24
CA GLY A 69 -26.86 -16.30 36.04
C GLY A 69 -27.24 -17.07 34.77
N ASN A 70 -27.44 -16.33 33.68
CA ASN A 70 -27.77 -16.92 32.38
C ASN A 70 -26.50 -17.24 31.59
N SER A 71 -26.49 -18.34 30.86
CA SER A 71 -25.37 -18.75 30.00
C SER A 71 -25.87 -19.07 28.59
N CYS A 72 -25.15 -18.60 27.58
CA CYS A 72 -25.41 -18.92 26.18
C CYS A 72 -24.41 -19.97 25.71
N VAL A 73 -24.94 -21.10 25.24
CA VAL A 73 -24.16 -22.24 24.74
C VAL A 73 -24.17 -22.20 23.22
N TYR A 74 -22.98 -22.20 22.62
CA TYR A 74 -22.80 -22.11 21.18
C TYR A 74 -22.09 -23.34 20.60
N SER A 75 -22.62 -23.84 19.49
CA SER A 75 -22.01 -24.90 18.67
C SER A 75 -21.08 -24.31 17.61
N ARG A 76 -19.89 -24.87 17.48
CA ARG A 76 -18.89 -24.51 16.45
C ARG A 76 -19.25 -25.06 15.08
N GLN A 77 -18.92 -24.33 14.02
CA GLN A 77 -19.12 -24.79 12.64
C GLN A 77 -18.27 -26.02 12.31
N SER A 78 -17.02 -26.06 12.78
CA SER A 78 -16.12 -27.21 12.60
C SER A 78 -16.46 -28.41 13.51
N GLY A 79 -17.41 -28.25 14.43
CA GLY A 79 -17.67 -29.22 15.50
C GLY A 79 -16.70 -29.07 16.68
N GLY A 80 -16.70 -30.03 17.60
CA GLY A 80 -15.83 -30.01 18.79
C GLY A 80 -16.56 -29.53 20.05
N ARG A 81 -15.81 -28.93 20.99
CA ARG A 81 -16.36 -28.49 22.28
C ARG A 81 -17.33 -27.32 22.09
N GLU A 82 -18.25 -27.14 23.02
CA GLU A 82 -19.18 -26.02 22.99
C GLU A 82 -18.57 -24.79 23.66
N VAL A 83 -18.91 -23.61 23.14
CA VAL A 83 -18.49 -22.33 23.72
C VAL A 83 -19.60 -21.85 24.65
N VAL A 84 -19.28 -21.69 25.93
CA VAL A 84 -20.23 -21.21 26.95
C VAL A 84 -19.85 -19.78 27.32
N ILE A 85 -20.78 -18.85 27.14
CA ILE A 85 -20.61 -17.44 27.53
C ILE A 85 -21.62 -17.15 28.64
N LYS A 86 -21.12 -16.79 29.83
CA LYS A 86 -21.94 -16.29 30.94
C LYS A 86 -22.39 -14.86 30.63
N ILE A 87 -23.66 -14.58 30.88
CA ILE A 87 -24.33 -13.35 30.51
C ILE A 87 -25.12 -12.81 31.72
N ASP A 88 -25.03 -11.49 31.92
CA ASP A 88 -25.84 -10.79 32.92
C ASP A 88 -27.33 -10.74 32.51
N ASP A 89 -28.24 -10.63 33.48
CA ASP A 89 -29.70 -10.76 33.26
C ASP A 89 -30.32 -9.85 32.20
N SER A 90 -29.65 -8.76 31.83
CA SER A 90 -30.13 -7.77 30.85
C SER A 90 -29.69 -8.04 29.41
N VAL A 91 -28.77 -8.97 29.19
CA VAL A 91 -28.13 -9.18 27.87
C VAL A 91 -28.69 -10.43 27.19
N ILE A 92 -29.01 -10.31 25.90
CA ILE A 92 -29.64 -11.37 25.10
C ILE A 92 -28.56 -12.13 24.32
N CYS A 93 -28.66 -13.46 24.25
CA CYS A 93 -27.79 -14.27 23.39
C CYS A 93 -27.91 -13.83 21.91
N GLN A 94 -26.79 -13.67 21.23
CA GLN A 94 -26.80 -13.47 19.79
C GLN A 94 -27.08 -14.80 19.08
N ALA A 95 -27.77 -14.80 17.94
CA ALA A 95 -28.03 -16.03 17.20
C ALA A 95 -26.73 -16.69 16.67
N GLN A 96 -25.73 -15.88 16.33
CA GLN A 96 -24.42 -16.33 15.87
C GLN A 96 -23.37 -15.25 16.13
N PHE A 97 -22.12 -15.65 16.32
CA PHE A 97 -20.97 -14.74 16.40
C PHE A 97 -19.69 -15.40 15.87
N ARG A 98 -18.63 -14.61 15.69
CA ARG A 98 -17.31 -15.12 15.28
C ARG A 98 -16.50 -15.54 16.51
N CYS A 99 -16.18 -16.82 16.60
CA CYS A 99 -15.36 -17.39 17.66
C CYS A 99 -13.99 -17.80 17.11
N LYS A 100 -12.96 -17.82 17.96
CA LYS A 100 -11.64 -18.33 17.58
C LYS A 100 -11.74 -19.84 17.35
N LYS A 101 -11.17 -20.30 16.24
CA LYS A 101 -11.09 -21.72 15.89
C LYS A 101 -10.15 -22.43 16.86
N GLU A 102 -10.57 -23.59 17.37
CA GLU A 102 -9.73 -24.47 18.21
C GLU A 102 -8.72 -25.27 17.38
#